data_AF-A0A6P0Z0Q8-F1
#
_entry.id   AF-A0A6P0Z0Q8-F1
#
_cell.length_a   1.000
_cell.length_b   1.000
_cell.length_c   1.000
_cell.angle_alpha   90.00
_cell.angle_beta   90.00
_cell.angle_gamma   90.00
#
_symmetry.space_group_name_H-M   'P 1'
#
loop_
_entity.id
_entity.type
_entity.pdbx_description
1 polymer ?
#
loop_
_entity_poly.entity_id
_entity_poly.type
_entity_poly.pdbx_seq_one_letter_code
_entity_poly.pdbx_strand_id
1 'polypeptide(L)'
;MKPLPGIDLAVVEFTSEQDYQVAKLANSELASQGQGVFISGWPALGVVGREAGGQLIRQFTDGQISGFLEKPFIGYQMIYTNITRAGMSGGPVLDAGGRVIGIHGLGDKEDPTKFTRQGFTQEEASSIANKIKPGFNYAIPINSFFQLAPQAGIFLSWQVENSPAPELGEPYVASAEPDPRDTIDDINTTLDTVNNAINTVDKIRNLFR
;
A
#
# COMPACT_ATOMS: atom_id res chain seq x y z
N MET A 1 -10.68 1.93 13.72
CA MET A 1 -10.40 2.35 12.32
C MET A 1 -11.24 3.58 11.99
N LYS A 2 -10.67 4.56 11.28
CA LYS A 2 -11.35 5.80 10.86
C LYS A 2 -11.11 6.04 9.37
N PRO A 3 -12.12 5.87 8.49
CA PRO A 3 -11.98 6.17 7.07
C PRO A 3 -11.82 7.67 6.84
N LEU A 4 -11.05 8.04 5.82
CA LEU A 4 -10.94 9.42 5.35
C LEU A 4 -12.04 9.74 4.35
N PRO A 5 -12.59 10.96 4.36
CA PRO A 5 -13.74 11.30 3.53
C PRO A 5 -13.37 11.29 2.04
N GLY A 6 -14.15 10.55 1.24
CA GLY A 6 -14.11 10.60 -0.23
C GLY A 6 -12.95 9.86 -0.90
N ILE A 7 -12.10 9.14 -0.15
CA ILE A 7 -10.97 8.39 -0.69
C ILE A 7 -10.83 7.01 -0.05
N ASP A 8 -10.12 6.11 -0.71
CA ASP A 8 -9.86 4.75 -0.23
C ASP A 8 -8.69 4.69 0.77
N LEU A 9 -8.80 5.44 1.87
CA LEU A 9 -7.85 5.42 2.99
C LEU A 9 -8.57 5.34 4.34
N ALA A 10 -7.94 4.67 5.29
CA ALA A 10 -8.36 4.67 6.68
C ALA A 10 -7.16 4.73 7.64
N VAL A 11 -7.41 5.25 8.83
CA VAL A 11 -6.44 5.31 9.93
C VAL A 11 -6.79 4.27 10.97
N VAL A 12 -5.79 3.53 11.42
CA VAL A 12 -5.90 2.58 12.53
C VAL A 12 -5.02 3.10 13.66
N GLU A 13 -5.61 3.16 14.85
CA GLU A 13 -4.92 3.53 16.08
C GLU A 13 -4.77 2.27 16.91
N PHE A 14 -3.59 2.07 17.50
CA PHE A 14 -3.29 0.95 18.36
C PHE A 14 -2.30 1.36 19.44
N THR A 15 -2.33 0.63 20.55
CA THR A 15 -1.35 0.73 21.63
C THR A 15 -0.50 -0.53 21.62
N SER A 16 0.80 -0.37 21.81
CA SER A 16 1.75 -1.47 21.88
C SER A 16 2.87 -1.12 22.85
N GLU A 17 3.48 -2.13 23.45
CA GLU A 17 4.68 -2.00 24.29
C GLU A 17 5.97 -2.04 23.47
N GLN A 18 5.87 -2.28 22.16
CA GLN A 18 7.01 -2.29 21.24
C GLN A 18 7.29 -0.89 20.71
N ASP A 19 8.57 -0.55 20.60
CA ASP A 19 9.02 0.65 19.90
C ASP A 19 9.03 0.41 18.38
N TYR A 20 8.23 1.18 17.64
CA TYR A 20 8.19 1.11 16.17
C TYR A 20 8.95 2.26 15.55
N GLN A 21 9.79 1.94 14.56
CA GLN A 21 10.36 2.96 13.71
C GLN A 21 9.26 3.59 12.85
N VAL A 22 9.09 4.90 12.99
CA VAL A 22 8.14 5.67 12.17
C VAL A 22 8.74 5.93 10.79
N ALA A 23 7.93 5.74 9.75
CA ALA A 23 8.34 6.00 8.37
C ALA A 23 8.62 7.49 8.15
N LYS A 24 9.63 7.79 7.34
CA LYS A 24 9.88 9.15 6.85
C LYS A 24 8.83 9.49 5.80
N LEU A 25 8.28 10.70 5.85
CA LEU A 25 7.28 11.17 4.90
C LEU A 25 7.91 12.23 4.01
N ALA A 26 7.57 12.23 2.73
CA ALA A 26 8.04 13.25 1.79
C ALA A 26 6.85 13.92 1.09
N ASN A 27 7.05 15.17 0.67
CA ASN A 27 6.06 15.90 -0.12
C ASN A 27 5.86 15.21 -1.48
N SER A 28 4.69 14.61 -1.70
CA SER A 28 4.41 13.89 -2.94
C SER A 28 4.30 14.78 -4.18
N GLU A 29 4.15 16.10 -4.03
CA GLU A 29 4.16 17.05 -5.15
C GLU A 29 5.54 17.17 -5.81
N LEU A 30 6.60 16.70 -5.15
CA LEU A 30 7.95 16.65 -5.71
C LEU A 30 8.19 15.37 -6.53
N ALA A 31 7.26 14.42 -6.51
CA ALA A 31 7.36 13.20 -7.29
C ALA A 31 7.09 13.50 -8.76
N SER A 32 7.87 12.89 -9.67
CA SER A 32 7.76 13.15 -11.11
C SER A 32 7.75 11.85 -11.92
N GLN A 33 7.17 11.92 -13.12
CA GLN A 33 7.19 10.79 -14.05
C GLN A 33 8.63 10.40 -14.40
N GLY A 34 8.90 9.09 -14.42
CA GLY A 34 10.22 8.51 -14.60
C GLY A 34 11.01 8.34 -13.29
N GLN A 35 10.55 8.93 -12.18
CA GLN A 35 11.19 8.73 -10.88
C GLN A 35 11.05 7.27 -10.44
N GLY A 36 12.18 6.67 -10.02
CA GLY A 36 12.20 5.34 -9.42
C GLY A 36 11.44 5.30 -8.10
N VAL A 37 10.61 4.27 -7.91
CA VAL A 37 9.81 4.07 -6.71
C VAL A 37 9.82 2.61 -6.29
N PHE A 38 9.66 2.39 -4.99
CA PHE A 38 9.71 1.07 -4.38
C PHE A 38 8.46 0.80 -3.57
N ILE A 39 8.04 -0.46 -3.51
CA ILE A 39 6.89 -0.88 -2.73
C ILE A 39 7.29 -2.01 -1.81
N SER A 40 6.82 -1.91 -0.58
CA SER A 40 6.93 -2.95 0.42
C SER A 40 5.54 -3.40 0.85
N GLY A 41 5.27 -4.69 0.86
CA GLY A 41 3.99 -5.22 1.33
C GLY A 41 3.95 -6.73 1.44
N TRP A 42 2.89 -7.27 2.04
CA TRP A 42 2.71 -8.72 2.21
C TRP A 42 1.59 -9.22 1.29
N PRO A 43 1.92 -9.95 0.21
CA PRO A 43 0.92 -10.59 -0.61
C PRO A 43 0.09 -11.60 0.18
N ALA A 44 -1.20 -11.68 -0.12
CA ALA A 44 -2.05 -12.79 0.30
C ALA A 44 -1.49 -14.12 -0.25
N LEU A 45 -1.61 -15.17 0.57
CA LEU A 45 -1.14 -16.50 0.20
C LEU A 45 -1.85 -17.05 -1.03
N GLY A 46 -1.08 -17.21 -2.11
CA GLY A 46 -1.46 -18.03 -3.26
C GLY A 46 -1.32 -19.53 -2.98
N VAL A 47 -1.60 -20.38 -3.97
CA VAL A 47 -1.57 -21.85 -3.83
C VAL A 47 -0.23 -22.34 -3.28
N VAL A 48 0.87 -21.95 -3.92
CA VAL A 48 2.23 -22.36 -3.52
C VAL A 48 2.54 -21.94 -2.09
N GLY A 49 2.20 -20.71 -1.69
CA GLY A 49 2.45 -20.23 -0.33
C GLY A 49 1.67 -21.03 0.73
N ARG A 50 0.44 -21.46 0.41
CA ARG A 50 -0.34 -22.32 1.31
C ARG A 50 0.24 -23.73 1.41
N GLU A 51 0.66 -24.30 0.28
CA GLU A 51 1.31 -25.63 0.26
C GLU A 51 2.68 -25.63 0.95
N ALA A 52 3.39 -24.50 0.89
CA ALA A 52 4.68 -24.28 1.54
C ALA A 52 4.57 -23.93 3.04
N GLY A 53 3.43 -24.21 3.69
CA GLY A 53 3.27 -24.02 5.14
C GLY A 53 2.64 -22.70 5.56
N GLY A 54 2.19 -21.87 4.61
CA GLY A 54 1.37 -20.69 4.90
C GLY A 54 2.11 -19.47 5.44
N GLN A 55 3.44 -19.45 5.39
CA GLN A 55 4.23 -18.29 5.79
C GLN A 55 4.02 -17.12 4.83
N LEU A 56 3.75 -15.93 5.38
CA LEU A 56 3.67 -14.70 4.59
C LEU A 56 5.06 -14.09 4.46
N ILE A 57 5.48 -13.86 3.22
CA ILE A 57 6.80 -13.29 2.90
C ILE A 57 6.59 -11.92 2.29
N ARG A 58 7.20 -10.91 2.90
CA ARG A 58 7.23 -9.53 2.42
C ARG A 58 7.82 -9.49 1.01
N GLN A 59 7.19 -8.73 0.14
CA GLN A 59 7.72 -8.44 -1.18
C GLN A 59 8.20 -6.99 -1.20
N PHE A 60 9.42 -6.81 -1.69
CA PHE A 60 9.99 -5.52 -2.01
C PHE A 60 10.22 -5.46 -3.51
N THR A 61 9.55 -4.53 -4.20
CA THR A 61 9.66 -4.43 -5.66
C THR A 61 9.98 -3.02 -6.07
N ASP A 62 10.82 -2.89 -7.09
CA ASP A 62 11.15 -1.63 -7.73
C ASP A 62 10.28 -1.39 -8.97
N GLY A 63 10.30 -0.15 -9.44
CA GLY A 63 9.57 0.33 -10.60
C GLY A 63 9.75 1.84 -10.73
N GLN A 64 8.91 2.48 -11.53
CA GLN A 64 8.96 3.93 -11.74
C GLN A 64 7.57 4.51 -11.86
N ILE A 65 7.44 5.80 -11.56
CA ILE A 65 6.22 6.56 -11.82
C ILE A 65 6.02 6.65 -13.33
N SER A 66 4.92 6.10 -13.84
CA SER A 66 4.56 6.15 -15.26
C SER A 66 3.69 7.35 -15.61
N GLY A 67 3.08 8.01 -14.62
CA GLY A 67 2.29 9.22 -14.82
C GLY A 67 1.37 9.54 -13.64
N PHE A 68 0.51 10.53 -13.85
CA PHE A 68 -0.50 10.97 -12.88
C PHE A 68 -1.85 11.15 -13.57
N LEU A 69 -2.93 10.78 -12.89
CA LEU A 69 -4.28 11.10 -13.34
C LEU A 69 -4.55 12.60 -13.14
N GLU A 70 -5.15 13.24 -14.14
CA GLU A 70 -5.59 14.65 -14.04
C GLU A 70 -6.62 14.84 -12.93
N LYS A 71 -7.53 13.85 -12.78
CA LYS A 71 -8.53 13.81 -11.72
C LYS A 71 -8.36 12.50 -10.93
N PRO A 72 -8.10 12.57 -9.61
CA PRO A 72 -7.99 11.36 -8.80
C PRO A 72 -9.29 10.54 -8.82
N PHE A 73 -9.16 9.23 -8.94
CA PHE A 73 -10.28 8.29 -8.77
C PHE A 73 -10.27 7.80 -7.32
N ILE A 74 -11.23 8.22 -6.49
CA ILE A 74 -11.30 7.88 -5.04
C ILE A 74 -9.95 8.06 -4.31
N GLY A 75 -9.19 9.10 -4.70
CA GLY A 75 -7.87 9.42 -4.16
C GLY A 75 -6.69 8.86 -4.96
N TYR A 76 -6.89 7.81 -5.75
CA TYR A 76 -5.83 7.25 -6.60
C TYR A 76 -5.46 8.24 -7.70
N GLN A 77 -4.17 8.60 -7.76
CA GLN A 77 -3.68 9.59 -8.72
C GLN A 77 -2.32 9.21 -9.30
N MET A 78 -1.39 8.70 -8.49
CA MET A 78 -0.04 8.35 -8.92
C MET A 78 -0.05 6.97 -9.58
N ILE A 79 0.51 6.85 -10.78
CA ILE A 79 0.58 5.59 -11.57
C ILE A 79 2.02 5.10 -11.61
N TYR A 80 2.26 3.80 -11.38
CA TYR A 80 3.61 3.21 -11.39
C TYR A 80 3.62 1.73 -11.79
N THR A 81 4.82 1.23 -12.09
CA THR A 81 5.04 -0.03 -12.81
C THR A 81 5.52 -1.20 -11.93
N ASN A 82 5.57 -1.04 -10.61
CA ASN A 82 6.06 -2.06 -9.69
C ASN A 82 5.23 -3.36 -9.79
N ILE A 83 5.86 -4.51 -9.60
CA ILE A 83 5.12 -5.77 -9.46
C ILE A 83 4.41 -5.78 -8.10
N THR A 84 3.08 -5.97 -8.12
CA THR A 84 2.26 -6.04 -6.89
C THR A 84 1.31 -7.24 -6.92
N ARG A 85 0.90 -7.71 -5.74
CA ARG A 85 -0.05 -8.80 -5.57
C ARG A 85 -1.17 -8.39 -4.62
N ALA A 86 -2.32 -9.06 -4.74
CA ALA A 86 -3.41 -8.90 -3.77
C ALA A 86 -2.87 -9.10 -2.34
N GLY A 87 -3.34 -8.31 -1.38
CA GLY A 87 -2.83 -8.28 0.00
C GLY A 87 -1.81 -7.17 0.26
N MET A 88 -1.14 -6.63 -0.77
CA MET A 88 -0.18 -5.54 -0.59
C MET A 88 -0.82 -4.15 -0.42
N SER A 89 -2.13 -4.02 -0.66
CA SER A 89 -2.88 -2.76 -0.49
C SER A 89 -2.68 -2.18 0.92
N GLY A 90 -2.43 -0.87 1.01
CA GLY A 90 -2.02 -0.17 2.22
C GLY A 90 -0.50 -0.04 2.37
N GLY A 91 0.30 -0.77 1.58
CA GLY A 91 1.76 -0.69 1.61
C GLY A 91 2.29 0.67 1.12
N PRO A 92 3.44 1.14 1.65
CA PRO A 92 4.02 2.42 1.23
C PRO A 92 4.60 2.34 -0.19
N VAL A 93 4.39 3.41 -0.95
CA VAL A 93 5.18 3.75 -2.13
C VAL A 93 6.31 4.67 -1.66
N LEU A 94 7.54 4.22 -1.83
CA LEU A 94 8.75 4.85 -1.35
C LEU A 94 9.53 5.49 -2.50
N ASP A 95 10.14 6.65 -2.26
CA ASP A 95 11.17 7.19 -3.13
C ASP A 95 12.56 6.54 -2.87
N ALA A 96 13.57 6.95 -3.63
CA ALA A 96 14.95 6.49 -3.49
C ALA A 96 15.58 6.75 -2.11
N GLY A 97 15.04 7.68 -1.32
CA GLY A 97 15.47 7.95 0.05
C GLY A 97 14.77 7.08 1.10
N GLY A 98 13.90 6.15 0.67
CA GLY A 98 13.07 5.34 1.57
C GLY A 98 11.96 6.15 2.23
N ARG A 99 11.53 7.27 1.64
CA ARG A 99 10.50 8.15 2.17
C ARG A 99 9.17 7.85 1.51
N VAL A 100 8.09 7.82 2.29
CA VAL A 100 6.74 7.57 1.79
C VAL A 100 6.26 8.78 0.98
N ILE A 101 5.91 8.53 -0.28
CA ILE A 101 5.31 9.50 -1.20
C ILE A 101 3.88 9.11 -1.63
N GLY A 102 3.46 7.88 -1.32
CA GLY A 102 2.11 7.41 -1.60
C GLY A 102 1.77 6.12 -0.88
N ILE A 103 0.50 5.71 -1.00
CA ILE A 103 -0.02 4.47 -0.43
C ILE A 103 -0.57 3.62 -1.57
N HIS A 104 0.01 2.44 -1.79
CA HIS A 104 -0.46 1.49 -2.79
C HIS A 104 -1.86 1.00 -2.43
N GLY A 105 -2.76 0.89 -3.40
CA GLY A 105 -4.08 0.32 -3.13
C GLY A 105 -4.75 -0.36 -4.30
N LEU A 106 -4.45 0.04 -5.54
CA LEU A 106 -5.06 -0.54 -6.73
C LEU A 106 -4.02 -1.06 -7.72
N GLY A 107 -4.18 -2.30 -8.16
CA GLY A 107 -3.49 -2.81 -9.35
C GLY A 107 -4.45 -2.77 -10.54
N ASP A 108 -3.97 -2.28 -11.68
CA ASP A 108 -4.77 -2.24 -12.90
C ASP A 108 -5.14 -3.65 -13.37
N LYS A 109 -6.21 -3.74 -14.15
CA LYS A 109 -6.77 -4.99 -14.66
C LYS A 109 -7.08 -4.83 -16.13
N GLU A 110 -7.10 -5.94 -16.85
CA GLU A 110 -7.47 -5.90 -18.25
C GLU A 110 -8.93 -5.44 -18.45
N ASP A 111 -9.22 -4.88 -19.62
CA ASP A 111 -10.56 -4.47 -20.00
C ASP A 111 -11.43 -5.71 -20.35
N PRO A 112 -12.51 -6.00 -19.60
CA PRO A 112 -13.39 -7.13 -19.90
C PRO A 112 -14.04 -7.03 -21.29
N THR A 113 -14.17 -5.82 -21.87
CA THR A 113 -14.77 -5.67 -23.20
C THR A 113 -13.95 -6.35 -24.31
N LYS A 114 -12.65 -6.57 -24.10
CA LYS A 114 -11.81 -7.34 -25.03
C LYS A 114 -12.29 -8.79 -25.16
N PHE A 115 -12.76 -9.39 -24.07
CA PHE A 115 -13.24 -10.76 -24.04
C PHE A 115 -14.71 -10.87 -24.46
N THR A 116 -15.57 -9.91 -24.10
CA THR A 116 -16.96 -9.94 -24.59
C THR A 116 -17.02 -9.84 -26.12
N ARG A 117 -16.12 -9.06 -26.75
CA ARG A 117 -15.96 -9.02 -28.22
C ARG A 117 -15.48 -10.34 -28.84
N GLN A 118 -14.92 -11.25 -28.05
CA GLN A 118 -14.49 -12.59 -28.47
C GLN A 118 -15.57 -13.66 -28.23
N GLY A 119 -16.76 -13.26 -27.78
CA GLY A 119 -17.91 -14.16 -27.58
C GLY A 119 -18.08 -14.70 -26.16
N PHE A 120 -17.27 -14.25 -25.19
CA PHE A 120 -17.47 -14.59 -23.77
C PHE A 120 -18.68 -13.85 -23.19
N THR A 121 -19.35 -14.49 -22.22
CA THR A 121 -20.36 -13.79 -21.41
C THR A 121 -19.72 -12.68 -20.58
N GLN A 122 -20.52 -11.72 -20.12
CA GLN A 122 -20.02 -10.61 -19.28
C GLN A 122 -19.33 -11.10 -18.00
N GLU A 123 -19.85 -12.17 -17.41
CA GLU A 123 -19.33 -12.77 -16.18
C GLU A 123 -17.97 -13.44 -16.41
N GLU A 124 -17.85 -14.25 -17.46
CA GLU A 124 -16.59 -14.87 -17.87
C GLU A 124 -15.54 -13.83 -18.23
N ALA A 125 -15.92 -12.84 -19.05
CA ALA A 125 -15.05 -11.74 -19.45
C ALA A 125 -14.50 -10.98 -18.24
N SER A 126 -15.36 -10.66 -17.28
CA SER A 126 -14.95 -9.99 -16.04
C SER A 126 -14.03 -10.87 -15.21
N SER A 127 -14.31 -12.17 -15.10
CA SER A 127 -13.48 -13.13 -14.35
C SER A 127 -12.08 -13.28 -14.94
N ILE A 128 -11.96 -13.32 -16.27
CA ILE A 128 -10.68 -13.39 -16.98
C ILE A 128 -9.92 -12.08 -16.84
N ALA A 129 -10.56 -10.96 -17.13
CA ALA A 129 -9.92 -9.65 -17.15
C ALA A 129 -9.38 -9.24 -15.76
N ASN A 130 -10.12 -9.57 -14.70
CA ASN A 130 -9.69 -9.38 -13.31
C ASN A 130 -8.42 -10.16 -12.92
N LYS A 131 -8.04 -11.20 -13.68
CA LYS A 131 -6.84 -12.01 -13.43
C LYS A 131 -5.62 -11.53 -14.21
N ILE A 132 -5.80 -10.65 -15.19
CA ILE A 132 -4.72 -10.13 -16.03
C ILE A 132 -4.31 -8.77 -15.50
N LYS A 133 -3.08 -8.66 -15.01
CA LYS A 133 -2.46 -7.40 -14.60
C LYS A 133 -1.59 -6.85 -15.73
N PRO A 134 -1.92 -5.70 -16.34
CA PRO A 134 -1.13 -5.11 -17.41
C PRO A 134 0.19 -4.48 -16.92
N GLY A 135 0.39 -4.37 -15.60
CA GLY A 135 1.62 -3.88 -14.99
C GLY A 135 1.54 -2.46 -14.43
N PHE A 136 0.42 -1.77 -14.61
CA PHE A 136 0.17 -0.49 -13.95
C PHE A 136 -0.51 -0.66 -12.60
N ASN A 137 -0.20 0.23 -11.68
CA ASN A 137 -0.78 0.29 -10.35
C ASN A 137 -1.00 1.74 -9.98
N TYR A 138 -1.86 1.96 -8.99
CA TYR A 138 -2.24 3.27 -8.54
C TYR A 138 -2.04 3.42 -7.03
N ALA A 139 -1.55 4.59 -6.64
CA ALA A 139 -1.42 5.00 -5.27
C ALA A 139 -2.16 6.31 -5.01
N ILE A 140 -2.57 6.45 -3.77
CA ILE A 140 -3.05 7.71 -3.21
C ILE A 140 -1.81 8.48 -2.77
N PRO A 141 -1.53 9.68 -3.30
CA PRO A 141 -0.40 10.49 -2.86
C PRO A 141 -0.48 10.78 -1.36
N ILE A 142 0.65 10.75 -0.66
CA ILE A 142 0.63 10.91 0.81
C ILE A 142 0.12 12.30 1.23
N ASN A 143 0.25 13.32 0.36
CA ASN A 143 -0.32 14.63 0.62
C ASN A 143 -1.85 14.62 0.79
N SER A 144 -2.57 13.69 0.14
CA SER A 144 -4.02 13.52 0.35
C SER A 144 -4.33 13.17 1.80
N PHE A 145 -3.49 12.37 2.44
CA PHE A 145 -3.63 12.05 3.87
C PHE A 145 -3.45 13.30 4.74
N PHE A 146 -2.44 14.13 4.50
CA PHE A 146 -2.22 15.36 5.27
C PHE A 146 -3.40 16.35 5.17
N GLN A 147 -4.02 16.42 4.00
CA GLN A 147 -5.16 17.31 3.75
C GLN A 147 -6.45 16.83 4.42
N LEU A 148 -6.68 15.51 4.47
CA LEU A 148 -7.95 14.93 4.90
C LEU A 148 -7.95 14.44 6.36
N ALA A 149 -6.79 14.08 6.92
CA ALA A 149 -6.70 13.62 8.31
C ALA A 149 -7.26 14.64 9.32
N PRO A 150 -6.97 15.96 9.23
CA PRO A 150 -7.57 16.95 10.15
C PRO A 150 -9.09 17.07 10.01
N GLN A 151 -9.63 16.91 8.80
CA GLN A 151 -11.08 16.91 8.55
C GLN A 151 -11.76 15.69 9.19
N ALA A 152 -11.04 14.58 9.22
CA ALA A 152 -11.38 13.42 10.00
C ALA A 152 -10.94 13.55 11.46
N GLY A 153 -10.70 14.73 12.02
CA GLY A 153 -10.37 14.93 13.44
C GLY A 153 -9.12 14.19 13.92
N ILE A 154 -8.16 13.93 13.03
CA ILE A 154 -6.85 13.34 13.35
C ILE A 154 -5.82 14.46 13.26
N PHE A 155 -5.25 14.82 14.39
CA PHE A 155 -4.26 15.89 14.51
C PHE A 155 -2.95 15.30 14.99
N LEU A 156 -2.00 15.17 14.07
CA LEU A 156 -0.72 14.54 14.32
C LEU A 156 0.39 15.47 13.80
N SER A 157 1.49 15.55 14.55
CA SER A 157 2.65 16.35 14.19
C SER A 157 3.56 15.52 13.30
N TRP A 158 3.39 15.65 11.99
CA TRP A 158 4.19 14.92 11.01
C TRP A 158 5.42 15.73 10.60
N GLN A 159 6.58 15.07 10.57
CA GLN A 159 7.74 15.62 9.87
C GLN A 159 7.67 15.21 8.41
N VAL A 160 7.44 16.19 7.54
CA VAL A 160 7.41 15.99 6.08
C VAL A 160 8.67 16.60 5.48
N GLU A 161 9.46 15.77 4.81
CA GLU A 161 10.62 16.22 4.07
C GLU A 161 10.17 16.88 2.76
N ASN A 162 10.58 18.13 2.57
CA ASN A 162 10.24 18.92 1.39
C ASN A 162 11.48 19.14 0.50
N SER A 163 12.14 18.04 0.15
CA SER A 163 13.27 18.00 -0.76
C SER A 163 13.05 16.95 -1.84
N PRO A 164 13.57 17.17 -3.07
CA PRO A 164 13.53 16.15 -4.12
C PRO A 164 14.08 14.80 -3.63
N ALA A 165 13.63 13.71 -4.24
CA ALA A 165 14.22 12.41 -3.97
C ALA A 165 15.73 12.44 -4.24
N PRO A 166 16.55 11.80 -3.41
CA PRO A 166 17.95 11.62 -3.74
C PRO A 166 18.07 10.77 -5.01
N GLU A 167 19.21 10.88 -5.69
CA GLU A 167 19.51 9.94 -6.77
C GLU A 167 19.66 8.52 -6.22
N LEU A 168 19.30 7.52 -7.04
CA LEU A 168 19.57 6.14 -6.70
C LEU A 168 21.08 5.94 -6.59
N GLY A 169 21.53 5.51 -5.42
CA GLY A 169 22.90 5.08 -5.20
C GLY A 169 23.17 3.71 -5.82
N GLU A 170 24.28 3.11 -5.40
CA GLU A 170 24.62 1.75 -5.80
C GLU A 170 23.48 0.77 -5.43
N PRO A 171 23.16 -0.20 -6.30
CA PRO A 171 22.17 -1.21 -6.00
C PRO A 171 22.48 -1.91 -4.67
N TYR A 172 21.48 -2.03 -3.81
CA TYR A 172 21.60 -2.80 -2.59
C TYR A 172 21.93 -4.26 -2.93
N VAL A 173 23.03 -4.77 -2.39
CA VAL A 173 23.40 -6.18 -2.48
C VAL A 173 22.86 -6.89 -1.25
N ALA A 174 21.75 -7.62 -1.42
CA ALA A 174 21.15 -8.41 -0.35
C ALA A 174 22.08 -9.55 0.10
N SER A 175 21.94 -9.97 1.36
CA SER A 175 22.52 -11.22 1.84
C SER A 175 21.92 -12.41 1.09
N ALA A 176 22.66 -13.53 1.05
CA ALA A 176 22.15 -14.79 0.53
C ALA A 176 21.03 -15.38 1.41
N GLU A 177 21.01 -15.02 2.70
CA GLU A 177 19.98 -15.44 3.65
C GLU A 177 18.77 -14.48 3.63
N PRO A 178 17.54 -15.01 3.71
CA PRO A 178 16.34 -14.19 3.90
C PRO A 178 16.41 -13.36 5.19
N ASP A 179 15.91 -12.13 5.14
CA ASP A 179 15.78 -11.29 6.35
C ASP A 179 14.62 -11.82 7.21
N PRO A 180 14.84 -12.15 8.50
CA PRO A 180 13.77 -12.64 9.38
C PRO A 180 12.66 -11.60 9.61
N ARG A 181 12.89 -10.32 9.32
CA ARG A 181 11.85 -9.27 9.39
C ARG A 181 10.90 -9.30 8.19
N ASP A 182 11.25 -10.06 7.14
CA ASP A 182 10.41 -10.19 5.96
C ASP A 182 9.35 -11.28 6.13
N THR A 183 9.42 -12.10 7.19
CA THR A 183 8.46 -13.18 7.44
C THR A 183 7.46 -12.81 8.52
N ILE A 184 6.20 -13.22 8.31
CA ILE A 184 5.20 -13.29 9.36
C ILE A 184 4.84 -14.76 9.51
N ASP A 185 5.30 -15.36 10.62
CA ASP A 185 5.19 -16.79 10.87
C ASP A 185 3.79 -17.21 11.35
N ASP A 186 3.12 -16.33 12.11
CA ASP A 186 1.72 -16.50 12.50
C ASP A 186 0.93 -15.19 12.39
N ILE A 187 0.10 -15.11 11.35
CA ILE A 187 -0.79 -13.97 11.14
C ILE A 187 -1.80 -13.81 12.28
N ASN A 188 -2.16 -14.88 13.02
CA ASN A 188 -3.11 -14.77 14.12
C ASN A 188 -2.53 -13.94 15.26
N THR A 189 -1.24 -14.10 15.57
CA THR A 189 -0.56 -13.25 16.56
C THR A 189 -0.58 -11.76 16.16
N THR A 190 -0.40 -11.45 14.86
CA THR A 190 -0.52 -10.07 14.35
C THR A 190 -1.96 -9.57 14.38
N LEU A 191 -2.92 -10.39 13.97
CA LEU A 191 -4.34 -10.05 13.95
C LEU A 191 -4.92 -9.91 15.37
N ASP A 192 -4.44 -10.68 16.34
CA ASP A 192 -4.82 -10.57 17.74
C ASP A 192 -4.35 -9.24 18.32
N THR A 193 -3.15 -8.78 17.96
CA THR A 193 -2.67 -7.44 18.32
C THR A 193 -3.59 -6.35 17.75
N VAL A 194 -3.99 -6.46 16.48
CA VAL A 194 -4.91 -5.51 15.82
C VAL A 194 -6.32 -5.58 16.43
N ASN A 195 -6.86 -6.77 16.68
CA ASN A 195 -8.17 -6.98 17.27
C ASN A 195 -8.21 -6.48 18.72
N ASN A 196 -7.15 -6.71 19.50
CA ASN A 196 -7.01 -6.18 20.86
C ASN A 196 -6.96 -4.65 20.87
N ALA A 197 -6.28 -4.03 19.90
CA ALA A 197 -6.28 -2.58 19.72
C ALA A 197 -7.66 -2.03 19.38
N ILE A 198 -8.36 -2.63 18.41
CA ILE A 198 -9.73 -2.24 18.02
C ILE A 198 -10.68 -2.38 19.22
N ASN A 199 -10.62 -3.50 19.95
CA ASN A 199 -11.45 -3.75 21.13
C ASN A 199 -11.17 -2.78 22.29
N THR A 200 -9.92 -2.34 22.45
CA THR A 200 -9.55 -1.35 23.47
C THR A 200 -10.11 0.03 23.14
N VAL A 201 -10.01 0.45 21.87
CA VAL A 201 -10.61 1.71 21.39
C VAL A 201 -12.13 1.71 21.56
N ASP A 202 -12.80 0.60 21.25
CA ASP A 202 -14.25 0.47 21.40
C ASP A 202 -14.70 0.49 22.87
N LYS A 203 -13.92 -0.10 23.79
CA LYS A 203 -14.19 -0.03 25.24
C LYS A 203 -14.04 1.40 25.78
N ILE A 204 -12.99 2.12 25.38
CA ILE A 204 -12.76 3.52 25.80
C ILE A 204 -13.90 4.41 25.30
N ARG A 205 -14.34 4.24 24.04
CA ARG A 205 -15.45 5.02 23.46
C ARG A 205 -16.78 4.81 24.18
N ASN A 206 -17.00 3.65 24.78
CA ASN A 206 -18.21 3.33 25.55
C ASN A 206 -18.15 3.81 27.01
N LEU A 207 -16.98 4.19 27.53
CA LEU A 207 -16.81 4.76 28.87
C LEU A 207 -17.09 6.27 28.93
N PHE A 208 -17.07 6.96 27.78
CA PHE A 208 -17.27 8.41 27.67
C PHE A 208 -18.58 8.78 26.95
N ARG A 209 -19.58 7.89 27.00
CA ARG A 209 -20.97 8.13 26.56
C ARG A 209 -21.91 8.20 27.75
#